data_AF-A0A8C1FXT4-F1
#
_entry.id   AF-A0A8C1FXT4-F1
#
_cell.length_a   1.000
_cell.length_b   1.000
_cell.length_c   1.000
_cell.angle_alpha   90.00
_cell.angle_beta   90.00
_cell.angle_gamma   90.00
#
_symmetry.space_group_name_H-M   'P 1'
#
loop_
_entity.id
_entity.type
_entity.pdbx_description
1 polymer ?
#
loop_
_entity_poly.entity_id
_entity_poly.type
_entity_poly.pdbx_seq_one_letter_code
_entity_poly.pdbx_strand_id
1 'polypeptide(L)'
;MSLTAILSEIDGGDDKGVGKLLQKYNLENSHTFAFDHKEEDARIELCQGLLKVLRRSDHPLCQSTCLETLRILSRDKRVLGPVTTKEGILTLAGLARIHVVGHDGEPLEEAQSAEEERVVVEALKCLCNVVFNSVPAQQVGADVKLAEGLCARLPSVSSSHHEVGLFSLRLLFLLSALRTDVRGMLQKEAGAVRLLTDILERTLDVRWVGPYEAEAPKPEALPISSENNELAMEALKALFNITMSDSSDEDNDHQLRLIAGIMRHLLMLKTHTEDKTEEAHSHTINLLSNLPVRCLDVLIDIPVQGGMETYGGKNMDVVQILLDFMEKRIDKGTNYKEGLTPVLSLMTESSRYHREIRRYLKAQVLPPLKDVKERPEIGCTVRNKLVRLMTHVDMAVKQGAAEFLFVLCKESVDNLLKYTGYGNAAGLLMARGLLAGGRGETQYSSDEDSDTEEYKSAKPFINPITGHIELPMPNPMEEMTEEQKEYEAQKLVKMIDELSR
;
A
#
# COMPACT_ATOMS: atom_id res chain seq x y z
N MET A 1 39.67 -8.92 -6.20
CA MET A 1 40.73 -9.51 -5.35
C MET A 1 40.58 -11.02 -5.25
N SER A 2 41.64 -11.78 -4.91
CA SER A 2 41.51 -13.23 -4.68
C SER A 2 40.89 -13.52 -3.31
N LEU A 3 39.74 -14.21 -3.28
CA LEU A 3 39.06 -14.63 -2.04
C LEU A 3 39.97 -15.48 -1.14
N THR A 4 40.88 -16.25 -1.73
CA THR A 4 41.82 -17.12 -1.01
C THR A 4 42.77 -16.35 -0.09
N ALA A 5 43.18 -15.13 -0.47
CA ALA A 5 44.04 -14.29 0.35
C ALA A 5 43.28 -13.76 1.58
N ILE A 6 42.00 -13.44 1.42
CA ILE A 6 41.13 -13.00 2.51
C ILE A 6 40.89 -14.16 3.50
N LEU A 7 40.59 -15.35 2.99
CA LEU A 7 40.37 -16.54 3.81
C LEU A 7 41.60 -16.91 4.64
N SER A 8 42.79 -16.87 4.03
CA SER A 8 44.06 -17.13 4.74
C SER A 8 44.29 -16.15 5.89
N GLU A 9 43.94 -14.88 5.72
CA GLU A 9 44.10 -13.86 6.76
C GLU A 9 43.07 -14.05 7.90
N ILE A 10 41.84 -14.44 7.56
CA ILE A 10 40.80 -14.78 8.53
C ILE A 10 41.25 -15.95 9.41
N ASP A 11 41.84 -16.99 8.83
CA ASP A 11 42.36 -18.14 9.57
C ASP A 11 43.59 -17.77 10.41
N GLY A 12 44.39 -16.80 9.96
CA GLY A 12 45.54 -16.25 10.68
C GLY A 12 45.19 -15.43 11.92
N GLY A 13 43.95 -14.94 12.03
CA GLY A 13 43.45 -14.25 13.23
C GLY A 13 43.91 -12.81 13.43
N ASP A 14 44.50 -12.16 12.43
CA ASP A 14 44.80 -10.72 12.47
C ASP A 14 43.59 -9.90 12.03
N ASP A 15 42.78 -9.45 12.99
CA ASP A 15 41.59 -8.64 12.74
C ASP A 15 41.90 -7.32 11.98
N LYS A 16 43.10 -6.74 12.16
CA LYS A 16 43.49 -5.51 11.43
C LYS A 16 43.86 -5.81 9.99
N GLY A 17 44.57 -6.91 9.74
CA GLY A 17 44.89 -7.43 8.41
C GLY A 17 43.62 -7.76 7.63
N VAL A 18 42.71 -8.51 8.25
CA VAL A 18 41.38 -8.85 7.71
C VAL A 18 40.61 -7.59 7.34
N GLY A 19 40.50 -6.61 8.24
CA GLY A 19 39.77 -5.37 7.99
C GLY A 19 40.27 -4.62 6.74
N LYS A 20 41.59 -4.53 6.53
CA LYS A 20 42.15 -3.84 5.35
C LYS A 20 41.82 -4.55 4.04
N LEU A 21 41.93 -5.89 4.02
CA LEU A 21 41.59 -6.67 2.83
C LEU A 21 40.09 -6.56 2.53
N LEU A 22 39.25 -6.69 3.56
CA LEU A 22 37.79 -6.58 3.39
C LEU A 22 37.36 -5.18 2.92
N GLN A 23 38.00 -4.10 3.39
CA GLN A 23 37.71 -2.74 2.88
C GLN A 23 37.94 -2.64 1.37
N LYS A 24 39.03 -3.22 0.85
CA LYS A 24 39.29 -3.24 -0.59
C LYS A 24 38.27 -4.12 -1.33
N TYR A 25 37.88 -5.26 -0.76
CA TYR A 25 36.85 -6.11 -1.33
C TYR A 25 35.50 -5.38 -1.41
N ASN A 26 35.11 -4.66 -0.35
CA ASN A 26 33.86 -3.92 -0.28
C ASN A 26 33.83 -2.80 -1.32
N LEU A 27 34.94 -2.07 -1.50
CA LEU A 27 35.04 -1.04 -2.52
C LEU A 27 34.87 -1.60 -3.94
N GLU A 28 35.47 -2.76 -4.22
CA GLU A 28 35.38 -3.43 -5.53
C GLU A 28 33.97 -3.99 -5.81
N ASN A 29 33.22 -4.40 -4.76
CA ASN A 29 31.97 -5.16 -4.90
C ASN A 29 30.71 -4.46 -4.37
N SER A 30 30.80 -3.18 -3.98
CA SER A 30 29.70 -2.42 -3.38
C SER A 30 28.44 -2.39 -4.23
N HIS A 31 28.59 -2.40 -5.56
CA HIS A 31 27.51 -2.41 -6.56
C HIS A 31 27.34 -3.76 -7.28
N THR A 32 27.95 -4.83 -6.77
CA THR A 32 27.81 -6.17 -7.35
C THR A 32 26.48 -6.80 -6.93
N PHE A 33 25.70 -7.25 -7.91
CA PHE A 33 24.42 -7.97 -7.70
C PHE A 33 24.39 -9.34 -8.38
N ALA A 34 25.38 -9.63 -9.23
CA ALA A 34 25.56 -10.92 -9.88
C ALA A 34 26.99 -11.40 -9.61
N PHE A 35 27.12 -12.64 -9.12
CA PHE A 35 28.39 -13.22 -8.71
C PHE A 35 28.74 -14.43 -9.57
N ASP A 36 30.04 -14.68 -9.78
CA ASP A 36 30.51 -15.83 -10.55
C ASP A 36 30.19 -17.14 -9.81
N HIS A 37 29.63 -18.12 -10.52
CA HIS A 37 29.35 -19.45 -9.99
C HIS A 37 30.61 -20.23 -9.63
N LYS A 38 31.75 -19.94 -10.27
CA LYS A 38 33.02 -20.62 -9.98
C LYS A 38 33.59 -20.32 -8.60
N GLU A 39 33.19 -19.19 -8.02
CA GLU A 39 33.65 -18.74 -6.71
C GLU A 39 32.62 -18.98 -5.59
N GLU A 40 31.56 -19.74 -5.87
CA GLU A 40 30.46 -19.99 -4.92
C GLU A 40 30.95 -20.62 -3.61
N ASP A 41 31.75 -21.68 -3.69
CA ASP A 41 32.30 -22.37 -2.51
C ASP A 41 33.21 -21.45 -1.69
N ALA A 42 34.08 -20.68 -2.35
CA ALA A 42 34.96 -19.72 -1.67
C ALA A 42 34.17 -18.60 -0.97
N ARG A 43 33.02 -18.19 -1.53
CA ARG A 43 32.12 -17.23 -0.88
C ARG A 43 31.37 -17.84 0.30
N ILE A 44 30.98 -19.12 0.24
CA ILE A 44 30.40 -19.84 1.39
C ILE A 44 31.41 -19.90 2.54
N GLU A 45 32.66 -20.28 2.25
CA GLU A 45 33.73 -20.29 3.24
C GLU A 45 33.98 -18.89 3.80
N LEU A 46 33.91 -17.85 2.96
CA LEU A 46 34.06 -16.46 3.41
C LEU A 46 32.93 -16.06 4.38
N CYS A 47 31.66 -16.37 4.07
CA CYS A 47 30.54 -16.14 5.00
C CYS A 47 30.78 -16.79 6.36
N GLN A 48 31.26 -18.04 6.37
CA GLN A 48 31.57 -18.77 7.59
C GLN A 48 32.76 -18.14 8.35
N GLY A 49 33.81 -17.74 7.64
CA GLY A 49 34.97 -17.04 8.19
C GLY A 49 34.60 -15.71 8.83
N LEU A 50 33.77 -14.90 8.15
CA LEU A 50 33.29 -13.62 8.67
C LEU A 50 32.51 -13.78 9.99
N LEU A 51 31.64 -14.80 10.10
CA LEU A 51 30.92 -15.08 11.36
C LEU A 51 31.87 -15.51 12.51
N LYS A 52 33.03 -16.10 12.20
CA LYS A 52 34.05 -16.36 13.23
C LYS A 52 34.71 -15.06 13.68
N VAL A 53 35.05 -14.17 12.75
CA VAL A 53 35.64 -12.85 13.05
C VAL A 53 34.68 -12.01 13.90
N LEU A 54 33.41 -11.93 13.49
CA LEU A 54 32.37 -11.16 14.16
C LEU A 54 32.11 -11.58 15.61
N ARG A 55 32.33 -12.86 15.95
CA ARG A 55 32.19 -13.38 17.31
C ARG A 55 33.42 -13.18 18.19
N ARG A 56 34.61 -13.03 17.61
CA ARG A 56 35.87 -12.88 18.36
C ARG A 56 36.32 -11.43 18.49
N SER A 57 35.96 -10.58 17.53
CA SER A 57 36.51 -9.24 17.44
C SER A 57 35.66 -8.27 18.25
N ASP A 58 36.30 -7.50 19.13
CA ASP A 58 35.68 -6.38 19.86
C ASP A 58 35.92 -5.03 19.17
N HIS A 59 36.55 -5.03 17.98
CA HIS A 59 36.91 -3.79 17.29
C HIS A 59 35.81 -3.33 16.32
N PRO A 60 35.10 -2.21 16.58
CA PRO A 60 33.93 -1.79 15.79
C PRO A 60 34.21 -1.57 14.31
N LEU A 61 35.38 -1.01 13.97
CA LEU A 61 35.80 -0.84 12.57
C LEU A 61 35.95 -2.19 11.83
N CYS A 62 36.49 -3.22 12.49
CA CYS A 62 36.61 -4.55 11.88
C CYS A 62 35.23 -5.19 11.73
N GLN A 63 34.41 -5.13 12.79
CA GLN A 63 33.04 -5.66 12.78
C GLN A 63 32.20 -5.02 11.67
N SER A 64 32.16 -3.69 11.57
CA SER A 64 31.40 -2.98 10.53
C SER A 64 31.90 -3.31 9.12
N THR A 65 33.21 -3.45 8.92
CA THR A 65 33.78 -3.87 7.62
C THR A 65 33.35 -5.31 7.28
N CYS A 66 33.41 -6.22 8.23
CA CYS A 66 32.98 -7.61 8.07
C CYS A 66 31.47 -7.71 7.76
N LEU A 67 30.65 -6.93 8.46
CA LEU A 67 29.21 -6.85 8.22
C LEU A 67 28.92 -6.26 6.84
N GLU A 68 29.62 -5.23 6.40
CA GLU A 68 29.46 -4.70 5.06
C GLU A 68 29.81 -5.74 3.98
N THR A 69 30.88 -6.53 4.18
CA THR A 69 31.19 -7.66 3.30
C THR A 69 30.07 -8.68 3.31
N LEU A 70 29.56 -9.05 4.49
CA LEU A 70 28.47 -10.01 4.62
C LEU A 70 27.17 -9.49 3.97
N ARG A 71 26.89 -8.19 4.06
CA ARG A 71 25.77 -7.52 3.39
C ARG A 71 25.89 -7.60 1.88
N ILE A 72 27.09 -7.44 1.33
CA ILE A 72 27.34 -7.63 -0.11
C ILE A 72 27.09 -9.09 -0.51
N LEU A 73 27.67 -10.04 0.23
CA LEU A 73 27.51 -11.47 -0.02
C LEU A 73 26.06 -11.95 0.12
N SER A 74 25.29 -11.34 1.03
CA SER A 74 23.88 -11.68 1.28
C SER A 74 22.94 -11.39 0.10
N ARG A 75 23.43 -10.72 -0.95
CA ARG A 75 22.72 -10.55 -2.22
C ARG A 75 22.71 -11.83 -3.05
N ASP A 76 23.67 -12.73 -2.83
CA ASP A 76 23.73 -14.05 -3.45
C ASP A 76 23.03 -15.08 -2.55
N LYS A 77 21.86 -15.57 -2.97
CA LYS A 77 21.04 -16.50 -2.17
C LYS A 77 21.73 -17.84 -1.89
N ARG A 78 22.72 -18.22 -2.72
CA ARG A 78 23.36 -19.55 -2.68
C ARG A 78 24.38 -19.66 -1.57
N VAL A 79 24.96 -18.54 -1.15
CA VAL A 79 26.08 -18.51 -0.19
C VAL A 79 25.63 -18.28 1.26
N LEU A 80 24.32 -18.15 1.49
CA LEU A 80 23.75 -17.77 2.78
C LEU A 80 23.70 -18.90 3.82
N GLY A 81 23.92 -20.15 3.43
CA GLY A 81 23.80 -21.32 4.31
C GLY A 81 24.46 -21.17 5.70
N PRO A 82 25.73 -20.70 5.80
CA PRO A 82 26.40 -20.49 7.09
C PRO A 82 25.70 -19.45 7.98
N VAL A 83 25.14 -18.41 7.37
CA VAL A 83 24.50 -17.26 8.05
C VAL A 83 23.10 -17.60 8.53
N THR A 84 22.40 -18.51 7.83
CA THR A 84 21.01 -18.87 8.13
C THR A 84 20.87 -19.84 9.30
N THR A 85 21.96 -20.19 9.97
CA THR A 85 21.95 -21.03 11.18
C THR A 85 21.46 -20.24 12.40
N LYS A 86 20.99 -20.93 13.44
CA LYS A 86 20.61 -20.29 14.71
C LYS A 86 21.73 -19.41 15.27
N GLU A 87 22.95 -19.94 15.31
CA GLU A 87 24.16 -19.21 15.73
C GLU A 87 24.46 -17.98 14.87
N GLY A 88 24.33 -18.10 13.55
CA GLY A 88 24.56 -16.99 12.62
C GLY A 88 23.57 -15.85 12.85
N ILE A 89 22.28 -16.16 12.97
CA ILE A 89 21.24 -15.17 13.24
C ILE A 89 21.41 -14.53 14.63
N LEU A 90 21.73 -15.32 15.66
CA LEU A 90 21.98 -14.78 17.01
C LEU A 90 23.21 -13.86 17.06
N THR A 91 24.27 -14.20 16.32
CA THR A 91 25.46 -13.33 16.20
C THR A 91 25.08 -11.97 15.61
N LEU A 92 24.32 -11.97 14.51
CA LEU A 92 23.88 -10.73 13.87
C LEU A 92 22.88 -9.96 14.75
N ALA A 93 21.97 -10.65 15.45
CA ALA A 93 21.01 -10.03 16.37
C ALA A 93 21.72 -9.35 17.55
N GLY A 94 22.74 -9.99 18.12
CA GLY A 94 23.57 -9.41 19.18
C GLY A 94 24.28 -8.13 18.73
N LEU A 95 24.91 -8.15 17.55
CA LEU A 95 25.55 -6.96 16.96
C LEU A 95 24.55 -5.86 16.60
N ALA A 96 23.33 -6.23 16.21
CA ALA A 96 22.22 -5.32 15.98
C ALA A 96 21.56 -4.81 17.29
N ARG A 97 22.03 -5.27 18.45
CA ARG A 97 21.50 -4.97 19.79
C ARG A 97 20.03 -5.33 19.94
N ILE A 98 19.63 -6.47 19.38
CA ILE A 98 18.28 -7.02 19.51
C ILE A 98 18.31 -8.10 20.60
N HIS A 99 17.58 -7.87 21.69
CA HIS A 99 17.47 -8.86 22.77
C HIS A 99 16.58 -10.03 22.31
N VAL A 100 17.10 -11.25 22.44
CA VAL A 100 16.41 -12.48 22.04
C VAL A 100 16.11 -13.32 23.27
N VAL A 101 14.83 -13.60 23.50
CA VAL A 101 14.34 -14.33 24.68
C VAL A 101 14.96 -15.73 24.76
N GLY A 102 15.55 -16.06 25.91
CA GLY A 102 16.20 -17.35 26.16
C GLY A 102 17.70 -17.38 25.83
N HIS A 103 18.30 -16.25 25.49
CA HIS A 103 19.74 -16.05 25.47
C HIS A 103 20.11 -15.07 26.59
N ASP A 104 20.73 -15.58 27.66
CA ASP A 104 21.15 -14.79 28.82
C ASP A 104 22.23 -13.79 28.40
N GLY A 105 21.81 -12.54 28.18
CA GLY A 105 22.69 -11.40 27.93
C GLY A 105 22.21 -10.20 28.72
N GLU A 106 23.14 -9.35 29.14
CA GLU A 106 22.80 -8.08 29.78
C GLU A 106 21.91 -7.21 28.87
N PRO A 107 21.11 -6.30 29.44
CA PRO A 107 20.38 -5.31 28.65
C PRO A 107 21.36 -4.61 27.69
N LEU A 108 21.08 -4.69 26.39
CA LEU A 108 21.93 -4.08 25.38
C LEU A 108 21.69 -2.58 25.40
N GLU A 109 22.65 -1.81 25.92
CA GLU A 109 22.61 -0.35 25.95
C GLU A 109 22.56 0.26 24.53
N GLU A 110 22.21 1.53 24.41
CA GLU A 110 22.29 2.26 23.14
C GLU A 110 23.75 2.49 22.69
N ALA A 111 23.96 2.68 21.39
CA ALA A 111 25.29 2.89 20.84
C ALA A 111 25.88 4.19 21.43
N GLN A 112 27.02 4.08 22.10
CA GLN A 112 27.64 5.22 22.78
C GLN A 112 28.60 5.98 21.85
N SER A 113 28.95 5.37 20.70
CA SER A 113 29.82 5.97 19.69
C SER A 113 29.29 5.77 18.28
N ALA A 114 29.71 6.64 17.36
CA ALA A 114 29.37 6.53 15.94
C ALA A 114 29.89 5.23 15.30
N GLU A 115 31.00 4.68 15.82
CA GLU A 115 31.54 3.41 15.31
C GLU A 115 30.67 2.22 15.71
N GLU A 116 30.15 2.21 16.94
CA GLU A 116 29.20 1.21 17.41
C GLU A 116 27.87 1.30 16.67
N GLU A 117 27.36 2.52 16.45
CA GLU A 117 26.15 2.74 15.68
C GLU A 117 26.29 2.17 14.26
N ARG A 118 27.45 2.36 13.62
CA ARG A 118 27.75 1.78 12.31
C ARG A 118 27.69 0.25 12.32
N VAL A 119 28.19 -0.40 13.37
CA VAL A 119 28.08 -1.86 13.54
C VAL A 119 26.61 -2.28 13.61
N VAL A 120 25.82 -1.60 14.44
CA VAL A 120 24.38 -1.88 14.60
C VAL A 120 23.63 -1.74 13.27
N VAL A 121 23.86 -0.64 12.56
CA VAL A 121 23.22 -0.36 11.27
C VAL A 121 23.60 -1.41 10.22
N GLU A 122 24.88 -1.75 10.09
CA GLU A 122 25.30 -2.78 9.12
C GLU A 122 24.79 -4.18 9.50
N ALA A 123 24.66 -4.50 10.79
CA ALA A 123 24.05 -5.74 11.26
C ALA A 123 22.55 -5.81 10.91
N LEU A 124 21.80 -4.73 11.13
CA LEU A 124 20.39 -4.64 10.74
C LEU A 124 20.21 -4.76 9.22
N LYS A 125 21.06 -4.10 8.43
CA LYS A 125 21.07 -4.22 6.96
C LYS A 125 21.36 -5.66 6.51
N CYS A 126 22.32 -6.34 7.16
CA CYS A 126 22.59 -7.76 6.92
C CYS A 126 21.36 -8.62 7.21
N LEU A 127 20.75 -8.47 8.38
CA LEU A 127 19.55 -9.21 8.77
C LEU A 127 18.40 -8.99 7.78
N CYS A 128 18.16 -7.75 7.34
CA CYS A 128 17.15 -7.45 6.32
C CYS A 128 17.39 -8.26 5.04
N ASN A 129 18.63 -8.25 4.51
CA ASN A 129 18.95 -8.98 3.29
C ASN A 129 18.84 -10.50 3.48
N VAL A 130 19.36 -11.03 4.60
CA VAL A 130 19.37 -12.47 4.89
C VAL A 130 17.94 -12.99 5.04
N VAL A 131 17.08 -12.29 5.79
CA VAL A 131 15.65 -12.65 5.95
C VAL A 131 14.90 -12.54 4.63
N PHE A 132 15.15 -11.49 3.84
CA PHE A 132 14.50 -11.31 2.53
C PHE A 132 14.89 -12.42 1.54
N ASN A 133 16.16 -12.84 1.53
CA ASN A 133 16.69 -13.76 0.53
C ASN A 133 16.63 -15.24 0.91
N SER A 134 16.39 -15.60 2.19
CA SER A 134 16.45 -16.98 2.67
C SER A 134 15.27 -17.39 3.53
N VAL A 135 14.49 -18.37 3.05
CA VAL A 135 13.39 -18.99 3.80
C VAL A 135 13.88 -19.68 5.09
N PRO A 136 15.01 -20.42 5.10
CA PRO A 136 15.60 -20.91 6.35
C PRO A 136 15.87 -19.81 7.39
N ALA A 137 16.38 -18.64 6.98
CA ALA A 137 16.57 -17.53 7.92
C ALA A 137 15.26 -16.96 8.45
N GLN A 138 14.19 -16.93 7.64
CA GLN A 138 12.86 -16.52 8.11
C GLN A 138 12.36 -17.44 9.20
N GLN A 139 12.52 -18.76 9.03
CA GLN A 139 12.14 -19.75 10.04
C GLN A 139 12.98 -19.59 11.31
N VAL A 140 14.30 -19.53 11.19
CA VAL A 140 15.19 -19.35 12.35
C VAL A 140 14.90 -18.03 13.06
N GLY A 141 14.65 -16.94 12.33
CA GLY A 141 14.27 -15.64 12.89
C GLY A 141 12.98 -15.71 13.72
N ALA A 142 12.00 -16.49 13.29
CA ALA A 142 10.78 -16.75 14.05
C ALA A 142 11.06 -17.62 15.30
N ASP A 143 11.85 -18.69 15.15
CA ASP A 143 12.21 -19.61 16.25
C ASP A 143 12.97 -18.89 17.37
N VAL A 144 13.81 -17.92 17.02
CA VAL A 144 14.55 -17.07 17.96
C VAL A 144 13.79 -15.79 18.34
N LYS A 145 12.49 -15.68 18.02
CA LYS A 145 11.64 -14.56 18.46
C LYS A 145 12.22 -13.17 18.12
N LEU A 146 12.84 -13.04 16.95
CA LEU A 146 13.53 -11.82 16.53
C LEU A 146 12.58 -10.60 16.47
N ALA A 147 11.33 -10.82 16.08
CA ALA A 147 10.31 -9.77 16.03
C ALA A 147 9.95 -9.21 17.42
N GLU A 148 9.82 -10.08 18.43
CA GLU A 148 9.57 -9.68 19.83
C GLU A 148 10.73 -8.82 20.35
N GLY A 149 11.96 -9.23 20.06
CA GLY A 149 13.17 -8.47 20.39
C GLY A 149 13.22 -7.08 19.73
N LEU A 150 12.78 -6.97 18.47
CA LEU A 150 12.66 -5.69 17.79
C LEU A 150 11.60 -4.79 18.46
N CYS A 151 10.44 -5.35 18.80
CA CYS A 151 9.38 -4.62 19.50
C CYS A 151 9.83 -4.12 20.88
N ALA A 152 10.61 -4.92 21.62
CA ALA A 152 11.17 -4.49 22.91
C ALA A 152 12.21 -3.36 22.76
N ARG A 153 12.91 -3.31 21.64
CA ARG A 153 14.00 -2.36 21.36
C ARG A 153 13.51 -1.01 20.84
N LEU A 154 12.53 -1.01 19.95
CA LEU A 154 12.03 0.20 19.25
C LEU A 154 11.64 1.38 20.17
N PRO A 155 11.05 1.19 21.36
CA PRO A 155 10.77 2.29 22.29
C PRO A 155 12.02 3.06 22.72
N SER A 156 13.15 2.35 22.86
CA SER A 156 14.42 2.89 23.34
C SER A 156 15.28 3.46 22.22
N VAL A 157 14.86 3.44 20.96
CA VAL A 157 15.66 4.03 19.89
C VAL A 157 15.48 5.56 19.92
N SER A 158 16.55 6.29 20.25
CA SER A 158 16.56 7.75 20.16
C SER A 158 16.28 8.23 18.74
N SER A 159 15.58 9.38 18.62
CA SER A 159 15.33 10.05 17.34
C SER A 159 16.61 10.49 16.63
N SER A 160 17.74 10.60 17.35
CA SER A 160 19.06 10.88 16.76
C SER A 160 19.63 9.71 15.95
N HIS A 161 19.14 8.49 16.15
CA HIS A 161 19.63 7.26 15.51
C HIS A 161 18.70 6.82 14.38
N HIS A 162 18.50 7.69 13.38
CA HIS A 162 17.55 7.50 12.27
C HIS A 162 17.71 6.13 11.57
N GLU A 163 18.91 5.81 11.08
CA GLU A 163 19.16 4.56 10.35
C GLU A 163 18.85 3.32 11.22
N VAL A 164 19.13 3.40 12.52
CA VAL A 164 18.85 2.30 13.45
C VAL A 164 17.34 2.06 13.55
N GLY A 165 16.54 3.11 13.73
CA GLY A 165 15.08 3.02 13.73
C GLY A 165 14.53 2.50 12.40
N LEU A 166 15.05 3.04 11.29
CA LEU A 166 14.62 2.70 9.94
C LEU A 166 14.83 1.22 9.62
N PHE A 167 16.04 0.68 9.82
CA PHE A 167 16.31 -0.71 9.51
C PHE A 167 15.69 -1.69 10.53
N SER A 168 15.36 -1.24 11.75
CA SER A 168 14.57 -2.03 12.69
C SER A 168 13.13 -2.20 12.22
N LEU A 169 12.49 -1.10 11.81
CA LEU A 169 11.13 -1.12 11.25
C LEU A 169 11.10 -1.92 9.94
N ARG A 170 12.10 -1.76 9.07
CA ARG A 170 12.21 -2.56 7.84
C ARG A 170 12.35 -4.05 8.12
N LEU A 171 13.16 -4.45 9.11
CA LEU A 171 13.29 -5.85 9.49
C LEU A 171 11.96 -6.41 10.05
N LEU A 172 11.26 -5.62 10.88
CA LEU A 172 9.94 -5.98 11.40
C LEU A 172 8.89 -6.11 10.28
N PHE A 173 8.92 -5.21 9.29
CA PHE A 173 8.12 -5.30 8.07
C PHE A 173 8.41 -6.59 7.30
N LEU A 174 9.68 -6.93 7.07
CA LEU A 174 10.05 -8.14 6.35
C LEU A 174 9.59 -9.41 7.08
N LEU A 175 9.81 -9.49 8.39
CA LEU A 175 9.39 -10.63 9.19
C LEU A 175 7.86 -10.79 9.17
N SER A 176 7.11 -9.71 9.36
CA SER A 176 5.63 -9.74 9.33
C SER A 176 5.04 -9.98 7.93
N ALA A 177 5.75 -9.58 6.86
CA ALA A 177 5.33 -9.82 5.48
C ALA A 177 5.55 -11.29 5.07
N LEU A 178 6.72 -11.84 5.40
CA LEU A 178 7.18 -13.15 4.92
C LEU A 178 6.69 -14.32 5.79
N ARG A 179 6.28 -14.07 7.04
CA ARG A 179 5.88 -15.10 8.00
C ARG A 179 4.52 -14.81 8.64
N THR A 180 3.55 -15.67 8.34
CA THR A 180 2.16 -15.54 8.82
C THR A 180 2.02 -15.83 10.31
N ASP A 181 2.85 -16.72 10.87
CA ASP A 181 2.95 -17.01 12.30
C ASP A 181 3.50 -15.82 13.09
N VAL A 182 4.57 -15.18 12.60
CA VAL A 182 5.09 -13.93 13.19
C VAL A 182 4.04 -12.83 13.15
N ARG A 183 3.35 -12.67 12.02
CA ARG A 183 2.25 -11.70 11.89
C ARG A 183 1.13 -11.96 12.91
N GLY A 184 0.65 -13.20 13.02
CA GLY A 184 -0.39 -13.57 13.97
C GLY A 184 0.02 -13.41 15.43
N MET A 185 1.31 -13.61 15.74
CA MET A 185 1.86 -13.33 17.07
C MET A 185 1.85 -11.83 17.37
N LEU A 186 2.41 -11.00 16.48
CA LEU A 186 2.46 -9.53 16.64
C LEU A 186 1.07 -8.92 16.77
N GLN A 187 0.07 -9.49 16.08
CA GLN A 187 -1.31 -9.04 16.19
C GLN A 187 -1.91 -9.32 17.58
N LYS A 188 -1.65 -10.50 18.15
CA LYS A 188 -2.18 -10.90 19.46
C LYS A 188 -1.45 -10.23 20.62
N GLU A 189 -0.19 -9.88 20.42
CA GLU A 189 0.58 -9.15 21.40
C GLU A 189 0.10 -7.70 21.43
N ALA A 190 -0.70 -7.36 22.45
CA ALA A 190 -1.33 -6.04 22.63
C ALA A 190 -0.35 -4.85 22.57
N GLY A 191 0.96 -5.11 22.64
CA GLY A 191 2.00 -4.10 22.53
C GLY A 191 2.34 -3.66 21.09
N ALA A 192 2.28 -4.53 20.08
CA ALA A 192 2.93 -4.22 18.79
C ALA A 192 2.17 -3.19 17.94
N VAL A 193 0.84 -3.30 17.84
CA VAL A 193 -0.01 -2.30 17.15
C VAL A 193 0.12 -0.95 17.84
N ARG A 194 0.00 -0.92 19.18
CA ARG A 194 0.16 0.30 19.98
C ARG A 194 1.54 0.91 19.80
N LEU A 195 2.60 0.10 19.88
CA LEU A 195 3.99 0.53 19.68
C LEU A 195 4.19 1.23 18.33
N LEU A 196 3.72 0.63 17.23
CA LEU A 196 3.86 1.24 15.91
C LEU A 196 3.00 2.50 15.77
N THR A 197 1.84 2.54 16.43
CA THR A 197 0.99 3.73 16.52
C THR A 197 1.71 4.86 17.26
N ASP A 198 2.33 4.58 18.41
CA ASP A 198 3.12 5.53 19.20
C ASP A 198 4.37 6.02 18.44
N ILE A 199 4.98 5.18 17.61
CA ILE A 199 6.08 5.57 16.72
C ILE A 199 5.57 6.56 15.68
N LEU A 200 4.47 6.25 14.99
CA LEU A 200 3.88 7.17 14.00
C LEU A 200 3.47 8.50 14.62
N GLU A 201 2.84 8.47 15.80
CA GLU A 201 2.43 9.66 16.53
C GLU A 201 3.62 10.59 16.79
N ARG A 202 4.73 10.04 17.30
CA ARG A 202 5.98 10.80 17.55
C ARG A 202 6.65 11.26 16.27
N THR A 203 6.75 10.40 15.25
CA THR A 203 7.42 10.71 13.97
C THR A 203 6.70 11.82 13.20
N LEU A 204 5.38 11.93 13.35
CA LEU A 204 4.55 12.91 12.67
C LEU A 204 4.23 14.16 13.53
N ASP A 205 4.77 14.28 14.75
CA ASP A 205 4.47 15.34 15.72
C ASP A 205 2.96 15.57 15.90
N VAL A 206 2.20 14.48 16.04
CA VAL A 206 0.73 14.56 16.15
C VAL A 206 0.35 15.19 17.50
N ARG A 207 -0.50 16.21 17.45
CA ARG A 207 -1.05 16.86 18.64
C ARG A 207 -2.54 16.61 18.73
N TRP A 208 -2.97 15.89 19.75
CA TRP A 208 -4.38 15.58 19.95
C TRP A 208 -5.12 16.74 20.62
N VAL A 209 -6.18 17.22 19.98
CA VAL A 209 -7.12 18.22 20.53
C VAL A 209 -8.42 17.55 21.03
N GLY A 210 -8.65 16.30 20.67
CA GLY A 210 -9.75 15.45 21.10
C GLY A 210 -9.35 13.97 21.06
N PRO A 211 -10.26 13.04 21.43
CA PRO A 211 -9.92 11.62 21.60
C PRO A 211 -9.40 10.94 20.33
N TYR A 212 -9.83 11.38 19.15
CA TYR A 212 -9.37 10.90 17.84
C TYR A 212 -9.10 12.06 16.87
N GLU A 213 -8.95 13.26 17.40
CA GLU A 213 -8.82 14.49 16.61
C GLU A 213 -7.41 15.05 16.74
N ALA A 214 -6.61 14.84 15.71
CA ALA A 214 -5.33 15.52 15.55
C ALA A 214 -5.55 16.97 15.10
N GLU A 215 -4.77 17.90 15.67
CA GLU A 215 -4.69 19.29 15.27
C GLU A 215 -4.42 19.37 13.76
N ALA A 216 -5.23 20.17 13.06
CA ALA A 216 -5.04 20.36 11.63
C ALA A 216 -3.69 21.08 11.38
N PRO A 217 -2.89 20.64 10.41
CA PRO A 217 -1.67 21.34 10.05
C PRO A 217 -2.00 22.78 9.63
N LYS A 218 -1.24 23.76 10.15
CA LYS A 218 -1.38 25.15 9.71
C LYS A 218 -1.02 25.23 8.22
N PRO A 219 -1.63 26.15 7.44
CA PRO A 219 -1.26 26.33 6.02
C PRO A 219 0.23 26.61 5.78
N GLU A 220 0.91 27.17 6.78
CA GLU A 220 2.33 27.51 6.79
C GLU A 220 3.21 26.43 7.45
N ALA A 221 2.65 25.26 7.76
CA ALA A 221 3.40 24.17 8.38
C ALA A 221 4.55 23.70 7.49
N LEU A 222 5.69 23.44 8.12
CA LEU A 222 6.85 22.89 7.41
C LEU A 222 6.54 21.48 6.90
N PRO A 223 7.05 21.10 5.71
CA PRO A 223 6.95 19.73 5.24
C PRO A 223 7.58 18.73 6.21
N ILE A 224 7.08 17.50 6.21
CA ILE A 224 7.71 16.40 6.96
C ILE A 224 9.15 16.22 6.46
N SER A 225 10.10 16.08 7.39
CA SER A 225 11.49 15.80 7.05
C SER A 225 11.63 14.48 6.27
N SER A 226 12.66 14.37 5.43
CA SER A 226 12.90 13.14 4.66
C SER A 226 13.06 11.92 5.57
N GLU A 227 13.78 12.08 6.68
CA GLU A 227 14.03 11.02 7.67
C GLU A 227 12.73 10.56 8.34
N ASN A 228 11.91 11.49 8.83
CA ASN A 228 10.63 11.16 9.45
C ASN A 228 9.67 10.52 8.45
N ASN A 229 9.68 10.98 7.19
CA ASN A 229 8.86 10.38 6.14
C ASN A 229 9.27 8.92 5.86
N GLU A 230 10.57 8.62 5.82
CA GLU A 230 11.08 7.24 5.66
C GLU A 230 10.67 6.34 6.83
N LEU A 231 10.84 6.82 8.07
CA LEU A 231 10.41 6.09 9.27
C LEU A 231 8.91 5.83 9.28
N ALA A 232 8.11 6.86 8.98
CA ALA A 232 6.66 6.75 8.91
C ALA A 232 6.24 5.71 7.87
N MET A 233 6.83 5.72 6.68
CA MET A 233 6.53 4.73 5.64
C MET A 233 6.88 3.29 6.05
N GLU A 234 8.01 3.04 6.71
CA GLU A 234 8.33 1.69 7.18
C GLU A 234 7.42 1.24 8.33
N ALA A 235 7.04 2.15 9.24
CA ALA A 235 6.06 1.87 10.29
C ALA A 235 4.66 1.57 9.71
N LEU A 236 4.21 2.33 8.70
CA LEU A 236 2.96 2.09 7.97
C LEU A 236 2.93 0.72 7.30
N LYS A 237 4.04 0.30 6.67
CA LYS A 237 4.13 -1.03 6.04
C LYS A 237 4.04 -2.15 7.07
N ALA A 238 4.71 -2.01 8.21
CA ALA A 238 4.61 -2.98 9.31
C ALA A 238 3.19 -3.03 9.90
N LEU A 239 2.55 -1.87 10.13
CA LEU A 239 1.15 -1.77 10.60
C LEU A 239 0.18 -2.38 9.60
N PHE A 240 0.37 -2.11 8.30
CA PHE A 240 -0.44 -2.70 7.24
C PHE A 240 -0.43 -4.22 7.36
N ASN A 241 0.77 -4.84 7.43
CA ASN A 241 0.89 -6.28 7.54
C ASN A 241 0.14 -6.82 8.76
N ILE A 242 0.34 -6.27 9.95
CA ILE A 242 -0.27 -6.81 11.18
C ILE A 242 -1.78 -6.55 11.29
N THR A 243 -2.30 -5.56 10.58
CA THR A 243 -3.75 -5.25 10.52
C THR A 243 -4.49 -5.99 9.39
N MET A 244 -3.80 -6.75 8.53
CA MET A 244 -4.45 -7.51 7.44
C MET A 244 -5.36 -8.65 7.89
N SER A 245 -5.23 -9.12 9.14
CA SER A 245 -5.95 -10.31 9.62
C SER A 245 -7.14 -9.85 10.47
N ASP A 246 -8.33 -10.43 10.28
CA ASP A 246 -9.54 -10.04 11.02
C ASP A 246 -9.38 -10.31 12.52
N SER A 247 -9.02 -9.28 13.31
CA SER A 247 -9.27 -9.30 14.76
C SER A 247 -10.70 -8.83 14.97
N SER A 248 -11.63 -9.78 15.11
CA SER A 248 -13.03 -9.53 15.44
C SER A 248 -13.22 -9.02 16.88
N ASP A 249 -12.13 -8.70 17.59
CA ASP A 249 -12.16 -8.16 18.94
C ASP A 249 -12.58 -6.68 18.91
N GLU A 250 -13.82 -6.43 19.32
CA GLU A 250 -14.38 -5.09 19.53
C GLU A 250 -13.52 -4.24 20.50
N ASP A 251 -12.71 -4.89 21.35
CA ASP A 251 -11.76 -4.25 22.28
C ASP A 251 -10.64 -3.45 21.58
N ASN A 252 -10.38 -3.69 20.28
CA ASN A 252 -9.37 -2.97 19.51
C ASN A 252 -9.89 -1.70 18.80
N ASP A 253 -11.20 -1.43 18.81
CA ASP A 253 -11.79 -0.30 18.07
C ASP A 253 -11.16 1.05 18.46
N HIS A 254 -10.77 1.24 19.74
CA HIS A 254 -10.08 2.44 20.20
C HIS A 254 -8.73 2.64 19.50
N GLN A 255 -7.90 1.59 19.43
CA GLN A 255 -6.59 1.64 18.78
C GLN A 255 -6.73 1.86 17.28
N LEU A 256 -7.71 1.21 16.64
CA LEU A 256 -7.95 1.39 15.20
C LEU A 256 -8.44 2.81 14.88
N ARG A 257 -9.25 3.43 15.75
CA ARG A 257 -9.63 4.84 15.62
C ARG A 257 -8.46 5.80 15.83
N LEU A 258 -7.53 5.51 16.75
CA LEU A 258 -6.29 6.28 16.88
C LEU A 258 -5.46 6.21 15.60
N ILE A 259 -5.27 5.01 15.05
CA ILE A 259 -4.59 4.82 13.76
C ILE A 259 -5.28 5.65 12.68
N ALA A 260 -6.60 5.56 12.54
CA ALA A 260 -7.35 6.33 11.55
C ALA A 260 -7.21 7.86 11.75
N GLY A 261 -7.15 8.34 13.01
CA GLY A 261 -6.87 9.75 13.33
C GLY A 261 -5.47 10.20 12.89
N ILE A 262 -4.44 9.36 13.09
CA ILE A 262 -3.08 9.63 12.61
C ILE A 262 -3.03 9.59 11.08
N MET A 263 -3.72 8.64 10.45
CA MET A 263 -3.79 8.53 8.98
C MET A 263 -4.45 9.77 8.37
N ARG A 264 -5.52 10.27 9.02
CA ARG A 264 -6.16 11.53 8.65
C ARG A 264 -5.16 12.69 8.70
N HIS A 265 -4.38 12.79 9.78
CA HIS A 265 -3.35 13.81 9.92
C HIS A 265 -2.31 13.71 8.80
N LEU A 266 -1.79 12.50 8.53
CA LEU A 266 -0.80 12.25 7.49
C LEU A 266 -1.29 12.61 6.09
N LEU A 267 -2.55 12.34 5.75
CA LEU A 267 -3.15 12.73 4.45
C LEU A 267 -3.20 14.25 4.25
N MET A 268 -3.21 15.04 5.33
CA MET A 268 -3.20 16.50 5.27
C MET A 268 -1.78 17.10 5.23
N LEU A 269 -0.75 16.29 5.47
CA LEU A 269 0.65 16.73 5.46
C LEU A 269 1.24 16.68 4.04
N LYS A 270 2.30 17.47 3.84
CA LYS A 270 3.10 17.45 2.61
C LYS A 270 4.54 17.10 2.95
N THR A 271 5.21 16.43 2.02
CA THR A 271 6.66 16.19 2.09
C THR A 271 7.39 17.16 1.15
N HIS A 272 8.73 17.10 1.11
CA HIS A 272 9.53 17.96 0.24
C HIS A 272 9.26 17.78 -1.27
N THR A 273 8.75 16.62 -1.69
CA THR A 273 8.42 16.35 -3.10
C THR A 273 7.01 15.80 -3.25
N GLU A 274 6.39 16.06 -4.39
CA GLU A 274 5.05 15.57 -4.67
C GLU A 274 5.02 14.02 -4.77
N ASP A 275 6.07 13.43 -5.35
CA ASP A 275 6.20 11.97 -5.47
C ASP A 275 6.27 11.27 -4.11
N LYS A 276 7.03 11.84 -3.15
CA LYS A 276 7.13 11.29 -1.79
C LYS A 276 5.85 11.48 -1.00
N THR A 277 5.12 12.56 -1.25
CA THR A 277 3.79 12.80 -0.68
C THR A 277 2.79 11.76 -1.21
N GLU A 278 2.81 11.50 -2.53
CA GLU A 278 1.98 10.46 -3.14
C GLU A 278 2.32 9.05 -2.62
N GLU A 279 3.61 8.75 -2.39
CA GLU A 279 4.06 7.48 -1.81
C GLU A 279 3.53 7.30 -0.37
N ALA A 280 3.68 8.32 0.48
CA ALA A 280 3.16 8.31 1.85
C ALA A 280 1.63 8.17 1.89
N HIS A 281 0.91 8.91 1.04
CA HIS A 281 -0.55 8.79 0.91
C HIS A 281 -0.95 7.39 0.44
N SER A 282 -0.19 6.77 -0.47
CA SER A 282 -0.45 5.40 -0.93
C SER A 282 -0.39 4.39 0.22
N HIS A 283 0.64 4.47 1.08
CA HIS A 283 0.76 3.58 2.25
C HIS A 283 -0.33 3.86 3.30
N THR A 284 -0.69 5.12 3.46
CA THR A 284 -1.78 5.56 4.36
C THR A 284 -3.13 4.97 3.93
N ILE A 285 -3.46 5.07 2.64
CA ILE A 285 -4.70 4.54 2.06
C ILE A 285 -4.74 3.01 2.17
N ASN A 286 -3.61 2.34 1.92
CA ASN A 286 -3.52 0.89 2.08
C ASN A 286 -3.85 0.47 3.53
N LEU A 287 -3.29 1.16 4.53
CA LEU A 287 -3.59 0.88 5.94
C LEU A 287 -5.06 1.17 6.27
N LEU A 288 -5.59 2.33 5.85
CA LEU A 288 -7.01 2.67 6.05
C LEU A 288 -7.94 1.62 5.42
N SER A 289 -7.59 1.04 4.28
CA SER A 289 -8.40 0.02 3.61
C SER A 289 -8.49 -1.31 4.36
N ASN A 290 -7.58 -1.56 5.31
CA ASN A 290 -7.63 -2.73 6.20
C ASN A 290 -8.50 -2.48 7.45
N LEU A 291 -8.82 -1.22 7.78
CA LEU A 291 -9.54 -0.91 9.01
C LEU A 291 -11.05 -1.20 8.85
N PRO A 292 -11.73 -1.67 9.91
CA PRO A 292 -13.19 -1.80 9.90
C PRO A 292 -13.87 -0.46 9.62
N VAL A 293 -14.88 -0.47 8.75
CA VAL A 293 -15.60 0.75 8.30
C VAL A 293 -16.17 1.59 9.45
N ARG A 294 -16.55 0.95 10.56
CA ARG A 294 -17.07 1.61 11.76
C ARG A 294 -16.06 2.48 12.51
N CYS A 295 -14.77 2.32 12.22
CA CYS A 295 -13.67 3.14 12.77
C CYS A 295 -13.27 4.29 11.83
N LEU A 296 -13.83 4.35 10.62
CA LEU A 296 -13.54 5.41 9.64
C LEU A 296 -14.39 6.66 9.87
N ASP A 297 -15.29 6.63 10.87
CA ASP A 297 -16.06 7.78 11.35
C ASP A 297 -15.16 8.96 11.72
N VAL A 298 -13.99 8.67 12.29
CA VAL A 298 -12.99 9.68 12.67
C VAL A 298 -12.41 10.49 11.50
N LEU A 299 -12.59 10.03 10.25
CA LEU A 299 -12.14 10.75 9.07
C LEU A 299 -13.00 12.00 8.80
N ILE A 300 -14.26 12.01 9.25
CA ILE A 300 -15.26 13.04 8.94
C ILE A 300 -15.87 13.73 10.17
N ASP A 301 -15.81 13.08 11.35
CA ASP A 301 -16.44 13.53 12.59
C ASP A 301 -15.54 14.47 13.41
N ILE A 302 -15.24 15.65 12.83
CA ILE A 302 -14.41 16.69 13.47
C ILE A 302 -15.23 17.97 13.69
N PRO A 303 -15.14 18.62 14.88
CA PRO A 303 -15.70 19.94 15.11
C PRO A 303 -15.10 20.95 14.14
N VAL A 304 -15.96 21.57 13.34
CA VAL A 304 -15.52 22.49 12.27
C VAL A 304 -15.02 23.78 12.91
N GLN A 305 -13.72 24.04 12.83
CA GLN A 305 -13.16 25.34 13.21
C GLN A 305 -13.39 26.34 12.08
N GLY A 306 -14.01 27.49 12.38
CA GLY A 306 -13.92 28.68 11.52
C GLY A 306 -14.89 28.81 10.33
N GLY A 307 -16.07 28.16 10.34
CA GLY A 307 -17.16 28.51 9.41
C GLY A 307 -16.94 28.14 7.93
N MET A 308 -16.00 27.23 7.62
CA MET A 308 -15.87 26.65 6.29
C MET A 308 -17.10 25.81 5.92
N GLU A 309 -17.54 25.89 4.65
CA GLU A 309 -18.72 25.19 4.13
C GLU A 309 -18.61 23.67 4.34
N THR A 310 -19.43 23.17 5.25
CA THR A 310 -19.56 21.73 5.50
C THR A 310 -20.57 21.10 4.55
N TYR A 311 -20.28 19.89 4.08
CA TYR A 311 -21.32 19.05 3.48
C TYR A 311 -22.09 18.33 4.60
N GLY A 312 -23.25 18.87 4.98
CA GLY A 312 -24.09 18.27 6.02
C GLY A 312 -23.51 18.30 7.43
N GLY A 313 -22.71 19.32 7.78
CA GLY A 313 -22.14 19.49 9.11
C GLY A 313 -20.91 18.61 9.43
N LYS A 314 -20.36 17.91 8.43
CA LYS A 314 -19.16 17.08 8.54
C LYS A 314 -18.00 17.68 7.73
N ASN A 315 -16.76 17.38 8.13
CA ASN A 315 -15.56 17.76 7.39
C ASN A 315 -15.32 16.77 6.25
N MET A 316 -15.09 17.26 5.02
CA MET A 316 -14.90 16.42 3.82
C MET A 316 -13.50 16.59 3.20
N ASP A 317 -12.58 17.29 3.85
CA ASP A 317 -11.27 17.63 3.30
C ASP A 317 -10.47 16.36 2.95
N VAL A 318 -10.48 15.39 3.86
CA VAL A 318 -9.80 14.10 3.67
C VAL A 318 -10.45 13.29 2.57
N VAL A 319 -11.79 13.32 2.47
CA VAL A 319 -12.53 12.65 1.39
C VAL A 319 -12.17 13.26 0.03
N GLN A 320 -12.02 14.59 -0.04
CA GLN A 320 -11.55 15.27 -1.24
C GLN A 320 -10.11 14.88 -1.58
N ILE A 321 -9.20 14.81 -0.59
CA ILE A 321 -7.81 14.34 -0.81
C ILE A 321 -7.79 12.92 -1.38
N LEU A 322 -8.65 12.01 -0.90
CA LEU A 322 -8.78 10.65 -1.44
C LEU A 322 -9.29 10.65 -2.89
N LEU A 323 -10.26 11.51 -3.20
CA LEU A 323 -10.80 11.67 -4.55
C LEU A 323 -9.73 12.21 -5.52
N ASP A 324 -9.00 13.25 -5.12
CA ASP A 324 -7.91 13.85 -5.89
C ASP A 324 -6.76 12.84 -6.11
N PHE A 325 -6.43 12.07 -5.07
CA PHE A 325 -5.43 10.99 -5.16
C PHE A 325 -5.85 9.93 -6.18
N MET A 326 -7.12 9.49 -6.15
CA MET A 326 -7.65 8.53 -7.12
C MET A 326 -7.59 9.10 -8.53
N GLU A 327 -8.06 10.33 -8.75
CA GLU A 327 -8.05 10.96 -10.07
C GLU A 327 -6.63 11.07 -10.63
N LYS A 328 -5.68 11.54 -9.80
CA LYS A 328 -4.26 11.61 -10.17
C LYS A 328 -3.69 10.25 -10.57
N ARG A 329 -4.04 9.18 -9.84
CA ARG A 329 -3.61 7.80 -10.15
C ARG A 329 -4.26 7.28 -11.44
N ILE A 330 -5.49 7.67 -11.74
CA ILE A 330 -6.13 7.34 -13.02
C ILE A 330 -5.38 8.04 -14.17
N ASP A 331 -5.06 9.32 -14.03
CA ASP A 331 -4.39 10.11 -15.07
C ASP A 331 -2.95 9.65 -15.33
N LYS A 332 -2.26 9.12 -14.30
CA LYS A 332 -0.91 8.55 -14.43
C LYS A 332 -0.87 7.29 -15.30
N GLY A 333 -1.97 6.55 -15.43
CA GLY A 333 -2.12 5.45 -16.38
C GLY A 333 -1.28 4.20 -16.15
N THR A 334 -0.64 4.06 -14.97
CA THR A 334 0.26 2.94 -14.64
C THR A 334 -0.12 2.30 -13.31
N ASN A 335 0.18 1.00 -13.14
CA ASN A 335 -0.07 0.23 -11.92
C ASN A 335 -1.52 0.35 -11.39
N TYR A 336 -2.53 0.37 -12.28
CA TYR A 336 -3.93 0.56 -11.89
C TYR A 336 -4.39 -0.38 -10.78
N LYS A 337 -4.02 -1.67 -10.85
CA LYS A 337 -4.43 -2.66 -9.85
C LYS A 337 -3.97 -2.26 -8.46
N GLU A 338 -2.67 -2.12 -8.25
CA GLU A 338 -2.11 -1.78 -6.93
C GLU A 338 -2.38 -0.32 -6.52
N GLY A 339 -2.50 0.58 -7.49
CA GLY A 339 -2.67 2.00 -7.25
C GLY A 339 -4.11 2.46 -7.00
N LEU A 340 -5.12 1.80 -7.59
CA LEU A 340 -6.53 2.21 -7.49
C LEU A 340 -7.38 1.32 -6.60
N THR A 341 -7.08 0.02 -6.51
CA THR A 341 -7.95 -0.89 -5.74
C THR A 341 -8.09 -0.52 -4.25
N PRO A 342 -7.03 -0.06 -3.54
CA PRO A 342 -7.17 0.31 -2.13
C PRO A 342 -8.03 1.56 -1.93
N VAL A 343 -7.81 2.60 -2.74
CA VAL A 343 -8.59 3.86 -2.63
C VAL A 343 -10.04 3.67 -3.07
N LEU A 344 -10.30 2.89 -4.12
CA LEU A 344 -11.66 2.54 -4.55
C LEU A 344 -12.38 1.73 -3.48
N SER A 345 -11.72 0.72 -2.89
CA SER A 345 -12.29 -0.09 -1.82
C SER A 345 -12.64 0.78 -0.61
N LEU A 346 -11.68 1.59 -0.15
CA LEU A 346 -11.87 2.49 0.99
C LEU A 346 -13.06 3.44 0.78
N MET A 347 -13.12 4.13 -0.36
CA MET A 347 -14.21 5.08 -0.65
C MET A 347 -15.56 4.37 -0.86
N THR A 348 -15.57 3.17 -1.42
CA THR A 348 -16.78 2.37 -1.64
C THR A 348 -17.38 1.94 -0.30
N GLU A 349 -16.57 1.31 0.55
CA GLU A 349 -17.01 0.82 1.86
C GLU A 349 -17.42 1.99 2.78
N SER A 350 -16.63 3.07 2.77
CA SER A 350 -16.98 4.31 3.49
C SER A 350 -18.29 4.91 3.00
N SER A 351 -18.57 4.88 1.68
CA SER A 351 -19.82 5.36 1.11
C SER A 351 -21.00 4.43 1.39
N ARG A 352 -20.77 3.12 1.55
CA ARG A 352 -21.83 2.18 1.94
C ARG A 352 -22.28 2.47 3.37
N TYR A 353 -21.33 2.69 4.28
CA TYR A 353 -21.57 2.93 5.70
C TYR A 353 -21.99 4.38 6.03
N HIS A 354 -21.22 5.39 5.59
CA HIS A 354 -21.46 6.80 5.89
C HIS A 354 -22.25 7.50 4.77
N ARG A 355 -23.45 7.96 5.11
CA ARG A 355 -24.34 8.65 4.17
C ARG A 355 -23.74 9.96 3.67
N GLU A 356 -23.06 10.70 4.53
CA GLU A 356 -22.49 12.02 4.27
C GLU A 356 -21.36 11.92 3.25
N ILE A 357 -20.46 10.93 3.39
CA ILE A 357 -19.40 10.61 2.42
C ILE A 357 -20.02 10.27 1.07
N ARG A 358 -21.01 9.37 1.04
CA ARG A 358 -21.67 8.96 -0.21
C ARG A 358 -22.31 10.13 -0.93
N ARG A 359 -23.02 11.00 -0.22
CA ARG A 359 -23.69 12.16 -0.82
C ARG A 359 -22.68 13.17 -1.36
N TYR A 360 -21.60 13.43 -0.62
CA TYR A 360 -20.51 14.29 -1.06
C TYR A 360 -19.83 13.73 -2.32
N LEU A 361 -19.39 12.48 -2.29
CA LEU A 361 -18.75 11.82 -3.44
C LEU A 361 -19.71 11.71 -4.64
N LYS A 362 -21.00 11.44 -4.42
CA LYS A 362 -22.01 11.47 -5.50
C LYS A 362 -22.08 12.85 -6.15
N ALA A 363 -22.06 13.93 -5.37
CA ALA A 363 -22.12 15.29 -5.90
C ALA A 363 -20.87 15.65 -6.73
N GLN A 364 -19.68 15.20 -6.30
CA GLN A 364 -18.41 15.45 -7.01
C GLN A 364 -18.23 14.55 -8.24
N VAL A 365 -18.52 13.24 -8.10
CA VAL A 365 -18.27 12.24 -9.15
C VAL A 365 -19.43 12.15 -10.15
N LEU A 366 -20.67 12.21 -9.68
CA LEU A 366 -21.89 12.00 -10.47
C LEU A 366 -22.84 13.20 -10.37
N PRO A 367 -22.41 14.42 -10.74
CA PRO A 367 -23.27 15.59 -10.69
C PRO A 367 -24.52 15.39 -11.59
N PRO A 368 -25.64 16.07 -11.29
CA PRO A 368 -26.85 15.98 -12.12
C PRO A 368 -26.56 16.22 -13.59
N LEU A 369 -27.02 15.30 -14.44
CA LEU A 369 -26.73 15.32 -15.88
C LEU A 369 -27.38 16.53 -16.53
N LYS A 370 -26.64 17.31 -17.31
CA LYS A 370 -27.18 18.40 -18.14
C LYS A 370 -27.05 18.10 -19.62
N ASP A 371 -25.91 17.55 -20.02
CA ASP A 371 -25.61 17.13 -21.40
C ASP A 371 -25.43 15.61 -21.47
N VAL A 372 -26.14 15.00 -22.41
CA VAL A 372 -26.18 13.54 -22.67
C VAL A 372 -25.95 13.24 -24.16
N LYS A 373 -25.31 14.15 -24.89
CA LYS A 373 -24.94 13.96 -26.30
C LYS A 373 -23.74 13.03 -26.48
N GLU A 374 -22.79 13.12 -25.57
CA GLU A 374 -21.57 12.30 -25.60
C GLU A 374 -21.74 11.02 -24.80
N ARG A 375 -21.00 9.97 -25.18
CA ARG A 375 -21.02 8.70 -24.44
C ARG A 375 -20.47 8.87 -23.03
N PRO A 376 -20.99 8.12 -22.04
CA PRO A 376 -20.54 8.21 -20.65
C PRO A 376 -19.03 8.00 -20.45
N GLU A 377 -18.38 7.18 -21.26
CA GLU A 377 -16.93 6.93 -21.21
C GLU A 377 -16.05 8.00 -21.90
N ILE A 378 -16.66 8.93 -22.65
CA ILE A 378 -15.96 9.98 -23.39
C ILE A 378 -15.94 11.27 -22.57
N GLY A 379 -14.74 11.85 -22.41
CA GLY A 379 -14.49 13.09 -21.65
C GLY A 379 -13.38 12.97 -20.61
N CYS A 380 -13.18 14.06 -19.87
CA CYS A 380 -12.11 14.21 -18.89
C CYS A 380 -12.60 14.33 -17.44
N THR A 381 -13.91 14.23 -17.18
CA THR A 381 -14.43 14.27 -15.80
C THR A 381 -14.11 12.96 -15.06
N VAL A 382 -14.13 12.99 -13.73
CA VAL A 382 -13.97 11.80 -12.88
C VAL A 382 -14.97 10.70 -13.27
N ARG A 383 -16.23 11.06 -13.54
CA ARG A 383 -17.24 10.14 -14.09
C ARG A 383 -16.72 9.41 -15.32
N ASN A 384 -16.32 10.16 -16.35
CA ASN A 384 -15.90 9.56 -17.62
C ASN A 384 -14.71 8.62 -17.43
N LYS A 385 -13.73 9.05 -16.63
CA LYS A 385 -12.54 8.27 -16.26
C LYS A 385 -12.94 6.94 -15.59
N LEU A 386 -13.85 6.97 -14.61
CA LEU A 386 -14.32 5.76 -13.91
C LEU A 386 -15.17 4.85 -14.81
N VAL A 387 -16.02 5.40 -15.67
CA VAL A 387 -16.82 4.59 -16.61
C VAL A 387 -15.89 3.85 -17.59
N ARG A 388 -14.80 4.48 -18.07
CA ARG A 388 -13.78 3.76 -18.86
C ARG A 388 -13.16 2.59 -18.10
N LEU A 389 -12.97 2.72 -16.79
CA LEU A 389 -12.41 1.63 -15.99
C LEU A 389 -13.37 0.45 -15.82
N MET A 390 -14.69 0.63 -15.95
CA MET A 390 -15.67 -0.48 -15.89
C MET A 390 -15.50 -1.52 -17.00
N THR A 391 -14.76 -1.20 -18.05
CA THR A 391 -14.43 -2.10 -19.16
C THR A 391 -12.93 -2.39 -19.26
N HIS A 392 -12.17 -2.07 -18.20
CA HIS A 392 -10.74 -2.38 -18.12
C HIS A 392 -10.45 -3.88 -18.14
N VAL A 393 -9.28 -4.27 -18.65
CA VAL A 393 -8.86 -5.68 -18.81
C VAL A 393 -8.61 -6.38 -17.47
N ASP A 394 -8.13 -5.64 -16.47
CA ASP A 394 -7.93 -6.15 -15.12
C ASP A 394 -9.27 -6.20 -14.35
N MET A 395 -9.65 -7.39 -13.90
CA MET A 395 -10.92 -7.64 -13.24
C MET A 395 -11.07 -6.90 -11.91
N ALA A 396 -9.99 -6.74 -11.13
CA ALA A 396 -10.06 -6.05 -9.84
C ALA A 396 -10.30 -4.56 -10.03
N VAL A 397 -9.64 -3.94 -11.01
CA VAL A 397 -9.86 -2.53 -11.37
C VAL A 397 -11.28 -2.32 -11.90
N LYS A 398 -11.71 -3.18 -12.84
CA LYS A 398 -13.05 -3.14 -13.41
C LYS A 398 -14.14 -3.26 -12.35
N GLN A 399 -14.02 -4.26 -11.47
CA GLN A 399 -15.00 -4.49 -10.41
C GLN A 399 -14.98 -3.35 -9.39
N GLY A 400 -13.82 -2.86 -8.99
CA GLY A 400 -13.69 -1.75 -8.04
C GLY A 400 -14.34 -0.46 -8.55
N ALA A 401 -14.09 -0.09 -9.81
CA ALA A 401 -14.68 1.12 -10.39
C ALA A 401 -16.21 1.00 -10.53
N ALA A 402 -16.68 -0.16 -11.01
CA ALA A 402 -18.12 -0.40 -11.18
C ALA A 402 -18.86 -0.44 -9.84
N GLU A 403 -18.28 -1.10 -8.83
CA GLU A 403 -18.84 -1.18 -7.48
C GLU A 403 -18.94 0.20 -6.83
N PHE A 404 -17.88 1.01 -6.94
CA PHE A 404 -17.86 2.35 -6.40
C PHE A 404 -19.01 3.20 -6.97
N LEU A 405 -19.16 3.23 -8.30
CA LEU A 405 -20.25 3.95 -8.96
C LEU A 405 -21.63 3.42 -8.56
N PHE A 406 -21.77 2.11 -8.40
CA PHE A 406 -23.03 1.48 -8.00
C PHE A 406 -23.43 1.89 -6.58
N VAL A 407 -22.50 1.91 -5.62
CA VAL A 407 -22.74 2.38 -4.25
C VAL A 407 -23.11 3.88 -4.23
N LEU A 408 -22.47 4.73 -5.03
CA LEU A 408 -22.87 6.15 -5.16
C LEU A 408 -24.28 6.32 -5.75
N CYS A 409 -24.72 5.34 -6.54
CA CYS A 409 -26.08 5.22 -7.07
C CYS A 409 -27.06 4.49 -6.12
N LYS A 410 -26.68 4.31 -4.84
CA LYS A 410 -27.46 3.59 -3.81
C LYS A 410 -27.82 2.17 -4.24
N GLU A 411 -26.90 1.52 -4.94
CA GLU A 411 -27.05 0.18 -5.49
C GLU A 411 -28.33 0.03 -6.33
N SER A 412 -28.81 1.09 -6.96
CA SER A 412 -29.96 1.09 -7.87
C SER A 412 -29.50 0.93 -9.31
N VAL A 413 -30.02 -0.08 -10.01
CA VAL A 413 -29.67 -0.34 -11.42
C VAL A 413 -30.06 0.85 -12.28
N ASP A 414 -31.27 1.38 -12.13
CA ASP A 414 -31.76 2.50 -12.95
C ASP A 414 -30.90 3.76 -12.78
N ASN A 415 -30.51 4.05 -11.53
CA ASN A 415 -29.63 5.19 -11.26
C ASN A 415 -28.24 4.97 -11.84
N LEU A 416 -27.68 3.75 -11.78
CA LEU A 416 -26.40 3.45 -12.38
C LEU A 416 -26.45 3.63 -13.91
N LEU A 417 -27.45 3.03 -14.57
CA LEU A 417 -27.62 3.06 -16.02
C LEU A 417 -27.74 4.49 -16.55
N LYS A 418 -28.41 5.37 -15.81
CA LYS A 418 -28.48 6.81 -16.13
C LYS A 418 -27.10 7.44 -16.31
N TYR A 419 -26.10 7.07 -15.50
CA TYR A 419 -24.78 7.68 -15.53
C TYR A 419 -23.74 6.92 -16.35
N THR A 420 -23.92 5.61 -16.58
CA THR A 420 -22.89 4.75 -17.19
C THR A 420 -23.29 4.17 -18.54
N GLY A 421 -24.60 4.08 -18.83
CA GLY A 421 -25.12 3.25 -19.91
C GLY A 421 -25.04 1.75 -19.60
N TYR A 422 -25.92 0.95 -20.22
CA TYR A 422 -26.01 -0.49 -19.96
C TYR A 422 -24.78 -1.26 -20.45
N GLY A 423 -24.19 -0.88 -21.57
CA GLY A 423 -23.00 -1.56 -22.11
C GLY A 423 -21.83 -1.60 -21.13
N ASN A 424 -21.56 -0.48 -20.46
CA ASN A 424 -20.49 -0.39 -19.45
C ASN A 424 -20.88 -1.10 -18.13
N ALA A 425 -22.16 -1.05 -17.74
CA ALA A 425 -22.65 -1.64 -16.49
C ALA A 425 -22.91 -3.15 -16.56
N ALA A 426 -23.10 -3.72 -17.75
CA ALA A 426 -23.53 -5.12 -17.94
C ALA A 426 -22.64 -6.13 -17.20
N GLY A 427 -21.33 -5.91 -17.17
CA GLY A 427 -20.39 -6.78 -16.45
C GLY A 427 -20.66 -6.85 -14.94
N LEU A 428 -20.94 -5.72 -14.31
CA LEU A 428 -21.29 -5.65 -12.89
C LEU A 428 -22.67 -6.28 -12.65
N LEU A 429 -23.65 -5.90 -13.47
CA LEU A 429 -25.03 -6.40 -13.33
C LEU A 429 -25.11 -7.91 -13.48
N MET A 430 -24.33 -8.50 -14.40
CA MET A 430 -24.21 -9.94 -14.55
C MET A 430 -23.61 -10.59 -13.30
N ALA A 431 -22.51 -10.05 -12.78
CA ALA A 431 -21.86 -10.59 -11.57
C ALA A 431 -22.76 -10.53 -10.32
N ARG A 432 -23.66 -9.54 -10.26
CA ARG A 432 -24.63 -9.33 -9.17
C ARG A 432 -25.98 -10.02 -9.40
N GLY A 433 -26.22 -10.64 -10.56
CA GLY A 433 -27.52 -11.22 -10.91
C GLY A 433 -28.64 -10.18 -11.12
N LEU A 434 -28.29 -8.93 -11.44
CA LEU A 434 -29.18 -7.77 -11.56
C LEU A 434 -29.44 -7.34 -13.02
N LEU A 435 -29.22 -8.24 -13.99
CA LEU A 435 -29.46 -7.93 -15.43
C LEU A 435 -30.93 -7.59 -15.73
N ALA A 436 -31.87 -8.14 -14.95
CA ALA A 436 -33.30 -7.84 -15.06
C ALA A 436 -33.71 -6.53 -14.36
N GLY A 437 -32.73 -5.76 -13.85
CA GLY A 437 -32.98 -4.58 -13.02
C GLY A 437 -33.09 -4.91 -11.54
N GLY A 438 -33.44 -3.90 -10.74
CA GLY A 438 -33.61 -4.02 -9.30
C GLY A 438 -32.65 -3.15 -8.49
N ARG A 439 -32.40 -3.59 -7.26
CA ARG A 439 -31.54 -2.90 -6.30
C ARG A 439 -30.69 -3.92 -5.55
N GLY A 440 -29.50 -3.52 -5.10
CA GLY A 440 -28.66 -4.33 -4.23
C GLY A 440 -29.27 -4.59 -2.85
N GLU A 441 -28.54 -5.36 -2.04
CA GLU A 441 -29.01 -5.84 -0.73
C GLU A 441 -28.98 -4.74 0.36
N THR A 442 -28.15 -3.71 0.18
CA THR A 442 -27.96 -2.66 1.18
C THR A 442 -29.17 -1.73 1.27
N GLN A 443 -29.62 -1.43 2.51
CA GLN A 443 -30.70 -0.49 2.74
C GLN A 443 -30.22 0.97 2.67
N TYR A 444 -30.86 1.76 1.82
CA TYR A 444 -30.57 3.18 1.63
C TYR A 444 -31.79 4.06 1.89
N SER A 445 -31.55 5.35 2.16
CA SER A 445 -32.61 6.36 2.23
C SER A 445 -33.35 6.49 0.90
N SER A 446 -34.60 6.96 0.93
CA SER A 446 -35.43 7.22 -0.26
C SER A 446 -34.71 8.07 -1.31
N ASP A 447 -35.04 7.82 -2.57
CA ASP A 447 -34.43 8.51 -3.71
C ASP A 447 -34.89 9.97 -3.78
N GLU A 448 -33.91 10.86 -3.92
CA GLU A 448 -34.15 12.27 -4.25
C GLU A 448 -34.10 12.36 -5.77
N ASP A 449 -35.10 12.99 -6.38
CA ASP A 449 -35.15 13.19 -7.84
C ASP A 449 -33.95 14.04 -8.28
N SER A 450 -32.99 13.41 -8.96
CA SER A 450 -31.79 14.06 -9.51
C SER A 450 -31.93 14.35 -11.00
N ASP A 451 -33.12 14.14 -11.58
CA ASP A 451 -33.38 14.44 -12.98
C ASP A 451 -33.50 15.96 -13.15
N THR A 452 -32.56 16.53 -13.90
CA THR A 452 -32.64 17.92 -14.37
C THR A 452 -33.73 18.03 -15.44
N GLU A 453 -34.26 19.24 -15.65
CA GLU A 453 -35.25 19.47 -16.70
C GLU A 453 -34.67 19.15 -18.09
N GLU A 454 -33.39 19.44 -18.31
CA GLU A 454 -32.67 19.06 -19.53
C GLU A 454 -32.66 17.53 -19.71
N TYR A 455 -32.34 16.77 -18.65
CA TYR A 455 -32.32 15.31 -18.72
C TYR A 455 -33.71 14.72 -18.96
N LYS A 456 -34.76 15.26 -18.31
CA LYS A 456 -36.15 14.82 -18.51
C LYS A 456 -36.58 14.97 -19.98
N SER A 457 -36.19 16.07 -20.62
CA SER A 457 -36.48 16.30 -22.04
C SER A 457 -35.72 15.37 -22.99
N ALA A 458 -34.49 15.00 -22.61
CA ALA A 458 -33.61 14.16 -23.41
C ALA A 458 -33.87 12.66 -23.26
N LYS A 459 -34.35 12.21 -22.09
CA LYS A 459 -34.53 10.81 -21.70
C LYS A 459 -35.19 9.91 -22.75
N PRO A 460 -36.25 10.33 -23.48
CA PRO A 460 -36.86 9.49 -24.52
C PRO A 460 -35.95 9.18 -25.72
N PHE A 461 -34.92 10.00 -25.94
CA PHE A 461 -34.02 9.92 -27.10
C PHE A 461 -32.67 9.26 -26.76
N ILE A 462 -32.45 8.91 -25.50
CA ILE A 462 -31.20 8.28 -25.07
C ILE A 462 -31.26 6.78 -25.40
N ASN A 463 -30.24 6.28 -26.10
CA ASN A 463 -30.09 4.84 -26.28
C ASN A 463 -29.68 4.20 -24.93
N PRO A 464 -30.47 3.26 -24.36
CA PRO A 464 -30.16 2.66 -23.07
C PRO A 464 -28.84 1.88 -23.03
N ILE A 465 -28.39 1.36 -24.18
CA ILE A 465 -27.16 0.59 -24.29
C ILE A 465 -25.95 1.50 -24.18
N THR A 466 -25.92 2.56 -24.98
CA THR A 466 -24.78 3.47 -25.10
C THR A 466 -24.84 4.67 -24.15
N GLY A 467 -25.99 4.93 -23.53
CA GLY A 467 -26.17 5.98 -22.53
C GLY A 467 -26.10 7.42 -23.07
N HIS A 468 -26.24 7.61 -24.39
CA HIS A 468 -26.23 8.92 -25.04
C HIS A 468 -27.30 9.02 -26.12
N ILE A 469 -27.57 10.25 -26.57
CA ILE A 469 -28.42 10.50 -27.74
C ILE A 469 -27.59 10.20 -29.00
N GLU A 470 -27.96 9.16 -29.72
CA GLU A 470 -27.32 8.83 -31.00
C GLU A 470 -27.80 9.80 -32.08
N LEU A 471 -26.85 10.38 -32.81
CA LEU A 471 -27.19 11.11 -34.03
C LEU A 471 -27.82 10.11 -35.02
N PRO A 472 -28.86 10.52 -35.78
CA PRO A 472 -29.45 9.66 -36.80
C PRO A 472 -28.34 9.18 -37.73
N MET A 473 -28.13 7.86 -37.78
CA MET A 473 -27.18 7.31 -38.74
C MET A 473 -27.71 7.59 -40.15
N PRO A 474 -26.84 7.99 -41.10
CA PRO A 474 -27.23 8.09 -42.50
C PRO A 474 -27.82 6.75 -42.94
N ASN A 475 -28.95 6.78 -43.65
CA ASN A 475 -29.66 5.56 -44.01
C ASN A 475 -28.74 4.74 -44.94
N PRO A 476 -28.31 3.52 -44.56
CA PRO A 476 -27.42 2.74 -45.40
C PRO A 476 -28.00 2.45 -46.79
N MET A 477 -29.33 2.51 -46.91
CA MET A 477 -30.09 2.25 -48.13
C MET A 477 -30.28 3.49 -49.01
N GLU A 478 -29.86 4.69 -48.58
CA GLU A 478 -29.97 5.93 -49.39
C GLU A 478 -29.07 5.91 -50.62
N GLU A 479 -27.91 5.23 -50.56
CA GLU A 479 -26.98 5.11 -51.68
C GLU A 479 -27.20 3.83 -52.51
N MET A 480 -28.13 2.95 -52.10
CA MET A 480 -28.40 1.68 -52.79
C MET A 480 -29.49 1.81 -53.85
N THR A 481 -29.29 1.17 -55.01
CA THR A 481 -30.36 1.00 -56.01
C THR A 481 -31.40 -0.01 -55.53
N GLU A 482 -32.63 0.04 -56.06
CA GLU A 482 -33.71 -0.90 -55.66
C GLU A 482 -33.30 -2.37 -55.84
N GLU A 483 -32.53 -2.70 -56.88
CA GLU A 483 -32.00 -4.05 -57.10
C GLU A 483 -31.01 -4.48 -56.00
N GLN A 484 -30.17 -3.57 -55.51
CA GLN A 484 -29.24 -3.85 -54.40
C GLN A 484 -30.00 -4.05 -53.08
N LYS A 485 -31.07 -3.29 -52.87
CA LYS A 485 -31.95 -3.45 -51.70
C LYS A 485 -32.63 -4.82 -51.69
N GLU A 486 -33.17 -5.25 -52.83
CA GLU A 486 -33.77 -6.58 -52.98
C GLU A 486 -32.75 -7.71 -52.75
N TYR A 487 -31.53 -7.54 -53.28
CA TYR A 487 -30.46 -8.52 -53.11
C TYR A 487 -30.03 -8.68 -51.64
N GLU A 488 -29.79 -7.57 -50.93
CA GLU A 488 -29.44 -7.62 -49.49
C GLU A 488 -30.62 -8.14 -48.66
N ALA A 489 -31.88 -7.84 -49.03
CA ALA A 489 -33.05 -8.42 -48.37
C ALA A 489 -33.12 -9.94 -48.51
N GLN A 490 -32.88 -10.49 -49.71
CA GLN A 490 -32.84 -11.94 -49.94
C GLN A 490 -31.70 -12.62 -49.16
N LYS A 491 -30.55 -11.97 -49.09
CA LYS A 491 -29.40 -12.44 -48.31
C LYS A 491 -29.68 -12.44 -46.81
N LEU A 492 -30.38 -11.42 -46.29
CA LEU A 492 -30.79 -11.34 -44.90
C LEU A 492 -31.79 -12.45 -44.55
N VAL A 493 -32.78 -12.71 -45.41
CA VAL A 493 -33.73 -13.83 -45.25
C VAL A 493 -32.97 -15.16 -45.17
N LYS A 494 -32.00 -15.37 -46.06
CA LYS A 494 -31.17 -16.58 -46.05
C LYS A 494 -30.36 -16.72 -44.74
N MET A 495 -29.79 -15.64 -44.24
CA MET A 495 -29.07 -15.64 -42.95
C MET A 495 -30.00 -15.93 -41.76
N ILE A 496 -31.23 -15.41 -41.78
CA ILE A 496 -32.22 -15.70 -40.73
C ILE A 496 -32.63 -17.17 -40.78
N ASP A 497 -32.86 -17.73 -41.96
CA ASP A 497 -33.15 -19.16 -42.14
C ASP A 497 -31.99 -20.06 -41.68
N GLU A 498 -30.74 -19.62 -41.87
CA GLU A 498 -29.53 -20.32 -41.38
C GLU A 498 -29.36 -20.25 -39.85
N LEU A 499 -29.80 -19.17 -39.20
CA LEU A 499 -29.78 -19.03 -37.73
C LEU A 499 -30.98 -19.71 -37.04
N SER A 500 -32.07 -19.94 -37.77
CA SER A 500 -33.31 -20.54 -37.27
C SER A 500 -33.33 -22.07 -37.42
N ARG A 501 -32.31 -22.66 -38.04
CA ARG A 501 -32.02 -24.10 -38.08
C ARG A 501 -30.93 -24.45 -37.08
#